data_AF-W9V4Y6-F1
#
_entry.id   AF-W9V4Y6-F1
#
_cell.length_a   1.000
_cell.length_b   1.000
_cell.length_c   1.000
_cell.angle_alpha   90.00
_cell.angle_beta   90.00
_cell.angle_gamma   90.00
#
_symmetry.space_group_name_H-M   'P 1'
#
loop_
_entity.id
_entity.type
_entity.pdbx_description
1 polymer ?
#
loop_
_entity_poly.entity_id
_entity_poly.type
_entity_poly.pdbx_seq_one_letter_code
_entity_poly.pdbx_strand_id
1 'polypeptide(L)'
;MRQNQAFFEVTIVMISSAFQSGLSGIAAGMNGVSRNAAEIASSAQMNGTATRDVSAPLVEQTQNVRLAESSTKVVAAADGMIGTLIDEFA
;
A
#
# COMPACT_ATOMS: atom_id res chain seq x y z
N MET A 1 -3.82 11.43 35.85
CA MET A 1 -4.51 12.15 34.76
C MET A 1 -3.60 12.51 33.58
N ARG A 2 -2.34 12.95 33.75
CA ARG A 2 -1.41 13.23 32.61
C ARG A 2 -0.96 12.00 31.81
N GLN A 3 -0.85 10.82 32.43
CA GLN A 3 -0.37 9.58 31.79
C GLN A 3 -1.33 9.09 30.68
N ASN A 4 -2.65 9.18 30.89
CA ASN A 4 -3.64 8.72 29.93
C ASN A 4 -3.70 9.61 28.67
N GLN A 5 -3.39 10.90 28.80
CA GLN A 5 -3.37 11.80 27.64
C GLN A 5 -2.17 11.56 26.72
N ALA A 6 -0.98 11.31 27.29
CA ALA A 6 0.20 10.99 26.48
C ALA A 6 0.03 9.68 25.68
N PHE A 7 -0.62 8.68 26.27
CA PHE A 7 -0.93 7.43 25.55
C PHE A 7 -1.87 7.66 24.36
N PHE A 8 -2.90 8.50 24.55
CA PHE A 8 -3.86 8.81 23.50
C PHE A 8 -3.23 9.54 22.31
N GLU A 9 -2.40 10.56 22.57
CA GLU A 9 -1.70 11.27 21.48
C GLU A 9 -0.78 10.35 20.68
N VAL A 10 -0.02 9.48 21.36
CA VAL A 10 0.84 8.50 20.68
C VAL A 10 0.01 7.54 19.82
N THR A 11 -1.12 7.05 20.30
CA THR A 11 -2.01 6.18 19.53
C THR A 11 -2.54 6.88 18.27
N ILE A 12 -3.00 8.13 18.37
CA ILE A 12 -3.47 8.90 17.20
C ILE A 12 -2.35 9.11 16.18
N VAL A 13 -1.15 9.47 16.64
CA VAL A 13 0.02 9.67 15.78
C VAL A 13 0.36 8.37 15.04
N MET A 14 0.36 7.24 15.74
CA MET A 14 0.65 5.93 15.15
C MET A 14 -0.41 5.53 14.11
N ILE A 15 -1.70 5.72 14.40
CA ILE A 15 -2.79 5.42 13.45
C ILE A 15 -2.69 6.30 12.21
N SER A 16 -2.46 7.61 12.39
CA SER A 16 -2.28 8.55 11.28
C SER A 16 -1.07 8.18 10.40
N SER A 17 0.03 7.74 11.02
CA SER A 17 1.22 7.30 10.31
C SER A 17 0.97 6.01 9.50
N ALA A 18 0.18 5.08 10.05
CA ALA A 18 -0.19 3.83 9.37
C ALA A 18 -1.13 4.12 8.19
N PHE A 19 -2.11 5.01 8.37
CA PHE A 19 -2.99 5.45 7.29
C PHE A 19 -2.21 6.06 6.12
N GLN A 20 -1.30 7.00 6.42
CA GLN A 20 -0.47 7.63 5.39
C GLN A 20 0.46 6.63 4.70
N SER A 21 1.04 5.69 5.45
CA SER A 21 1.87 4.62 4.88
C SER A 21 1.06 3.69 3.99
N GLY A 22 -0.18 3.38 4.37
CA GLY A 22 -1.13 2.64 3.55
C GLY A 22 -1.43 3.37 2.23
N LEU A 23 -1.75 4.66 2.26
CA LEU A 23 -1.96 5.44 1.03
C LEU A 23 -0.73 5.45 0.12
N SER A 24 0.47 5.62 0.70
CA SER A 24 1.73 5.56 -0.03
C SER A 24 1.96 4.19 -0.67
N GLY A 25 1.66 3.10 0.04
CA GLY A 25 1.79 1.74 -0.47
C GLY A 25 0.80 1.42 -1.61
N ILE A 26 -0.43 1.94 -1.54
CA ILE A 26 -1.40 1.86 -2.65
C ILE A 26 -0.82 2.54 -3.90
N ALA A 27 -0.38 3.79 -3.76
CA ALA A 27 0.19 4.55 -4.87
C ALA A 27 1.44 3.88 -5.46
N ALA A 28 2.33 3.37 -4.60
CA ALA A 28 3.53 2.66 -5.02
C ALA A 28 3.19 1.36 -5.78
N GLY A 29 2.26 0.55 -5.25
CA GLY A 29 1.80 -0.67 -5.89
C GLY A 29 1.16 -0.41 -7.25
N MET A 30 0.26 0.59 -7.35
CA MET A 30 -0.36 0.97 -8.62
C MET A 30 0.65 1.46 -9.66
N ASN A 31 1.62 2.29 -9.25
CA ASN A 31 2.70 2.73 -10.13
C ASN A 31 3.56 1.55 -10.62
N GLY A 32 3.86 0.60 -9.73
CA GLY A 32 4.57 -0.63 -10.06
C GLY A 32 3.81 -1.46 -11.10
N VAL A 33 2.53 -1.74 -10.86
CA VAL A 33 1.66 -2.48 -11.81
C VAL A 33 1.68 -1.85 -13.20
N SER A 34 1.54 -0.52 -13.27
CA SER A 34 1.57 0.23 -14.53
C SER A 34 2.89 0.08 -15.29
N ARG A 35 4.02 0.20 -14.57
CA ARG A 35 5.37 0.00 -15.15
C ARG A 35 5.56 -1.42 -15.65
N ASN A 36 5.22 -2.42 -14.84
CA ASN A 36 5.33 -3.82 -15.25
C ASN A 36 4.45 -4.14 -16.46
N ALA A 37 3.24 -3.57 -16.55
CA ALA A 37 2.35 -3.75 -17.69
C ALA A 37 2.98 -3.20 -18.98
N ALA A 38 3.61 -2.03 -18.92
CA ALA A 38 4.32 -1.44 -20.06
C ALA A 38 5.53 -2.30 -20.48
N GLU A 39 6.29 -2.83 -19.53
CA GLU A 39 7.41 -3.74 -19.80
C GLU A 39 6.93 -5.05 -20.45
N ILE A 40 5.86 -5.65 -19.94
CA ILE A 40 5.26 -6.88 -20.50
C ILE A 40 4.79 -6.63 -21.94
N ALA A 41 4.06 -5.54 -22.18
CA ALA A 41 3.59 -5.19 -23.52
C ALA A 41 4.75 -4.98 -24.51
N SER A 42 5.80 -4.27 -24.08
CA SER A 42 7.01 -4.07 -24.88
C SER A 42 7.72 -5.39 -25.18
N SER A 43 7.87 -6.27 -24.19
CA SER A 43 8.52 -7.58 -24.38
C SER A 43 7.81 -8.46 -25.41
N ALA A 44 6.47 -8.40 -25.47
CA ALA A 44 5.67 -9.11 -26.47
C ALA A 44 5.92 -8.59 -27.90
N GLN A 45 6.21 -7.30 -28.06
CA GLN A 45 6.55 -6.71 -29.36
C GLN A 45 7.96 -7.08 -29.83
N MET A 46 8.86 -7.42 -28.91
CA MET A 46 10.27 -7.70 -29.21
C MET A 46 10.56 -9.15 -29.63
N ASN A 47 9.55 -10.02 -29.77
CA ASN A 47 9.70 -11.41 -30.28
C ASN A 47 10.91 -12.17 -29.68
N GLY A 48 11.11 -12.08 -28.36
CA GLY A 48 12.20 -12.80 -27.67
C GLY A 48 13.58 -12.11 -27.70
N THR A 49 13.68 -10.90 -28.26
CA THR A 49 14.90 -10.06 -28.20
C THR A 49 14.88 -9.06 -27.03
N ALA A 50 13.89 -9.17 -26.14
CA ALA A 50 13.77 -8.30 -24.97
C ALA A 50 14.98 -8.42 -24.05
N THR A 51 15.40 -7.29 -23.46
CA THR A 51 16.59 -7.20 -22.60
C THR A 51 16.48 -8.01 -21.30
N ARG A 52 15.25 -8.37 -20.92
CA ARG A 52 14.89 -9.10 -19.70
C ARG A 52 13.73 -10.05 -20.01
N ASP A 53 13.77 -11.26 -19.45
CA ASP A 53 12.70 -12.26 -19.55
C ASP A 53 11.37 -11.71 -18.99
N VAL A 54 10.28 -11.94 -19.70
CA VAL A 54 8.91 -11.54 -19.33
C VAL A 54 8.43 -12.18 -18.02
N SER A 55 9.03 -13.30 -17.60
CA SER A 55 8.71 -13.96 -16.33
C SER A 55 8.92 -13.03 -15.12
N ALA A 56 9.97 -12.21 -15.16
CA ALA A 56 10.33 -11.31 -14.07
C ALA A 56 9.33 -10.14 -13.87
N PRO A 57 8.94 -9.35 -14.91
CA PRO A 57 7.93 -8.30 -14.73
C PRO A 57 6.53 -8.86 -14.40
N LEU A 58 6.21 -10.12 -14.77
CA LEU A 58 4.97 -10.78 -14.34
C LEU A 58 4.94 -11.06 -12.82
N VAL A 59 6.06 -11.56 -12.28
CA VAL A 59 6.20 -11.83 -10.85
C VAL A 59 6.20 -10.52 -10.05
N GLU A 60 6.88 -9.49 -10.54
CA GLU A 60 6.84 -8.15 -9.94
C GLU A 60 5.45 -7.51 -10.01
N GLN A 61 4.74 -7.66 -11.14
CA GLN A 61 3.36 -7.16 -11.25
C GLN A 61 2.46 -7.78 -10.18
N THR A 62 2.56 -9.09 -9.96
CA THR A 62 1.81 -9.79 -8.91
C THR A 62 2.16 -9.27 -7.51
N GLN A 63 3.44 -9.02 -7.23
CA GLN A 63 3.88 -8.43 -5.96
C GLN A 63 3.34 -7.01 -5.76
N ASN A 64 3.34 -6.19 -6.82
CA ASN A 64 2.83 -4.83 -6.79
C ASN A 64 1.30 -4.77 -6.58
N VAL A 65 0.54 -5.70 -7.19
CA VAL A 65 -0.90 -5.86 -6.88
C VAL A 65 -1.10 -6.20 -5.41
N ARG A 66 -0.39 -7.20 -4.90
CA ARG A 66 -0.48 -7.61 -3.48
C ARG A 66 -0.08 -6.49 -2.52
N LEU A 67 0.90 -5.68 -2.88
CA LEU A 67 1.29 -4.51 -2.10
C LEU A 67 0.12 -3.53 -2.00
N ALA A 68 -0.50 -3.17 -3.13
CA ALA A 68 -1.65 -2.27 -3.14
C ALA A 68 -2.82 -2.83 -2.30
N GLU A 69 -3.15 -4.11 -2.47
CA GLU A 69 -4.21 -4.79 -1.71
C GLU A 69 -3.91 -4.92 -0.21
N SER A 70 -2.65 -5.12 0.17
CA SER A 70 -2.25 -5.15 1.58
C SER A 70 -2.37 -3.76 2.18
N SER A 71 -1.95 -2.74 1.43
CA SER A 71 -2.02 -1.35 1.86
C SER A 71 -3.46 -0.83 2.00
N THR A 72 -4.41 -1.28 1.17
CA THR A 72 -5.84 -0.97 1.40
C THR A 72 -6.36 -1.55 2.71
N LYS A 73 -5.91 -2.74 3.11
CA LYS A 73 -6.25 -3.32 4.42
C LYS A 73 -5.69 -2.51 5.58
N VAL A 74 -4.48 -1.96 5.44
CA VAL A 74 -3.88 -1.06 6.45
C VAL A 74 -4.72 0.22 6.60
N VAL A 75 -5.12 0.83 5.47
CA VAL A 75 -5.99 2.01 5.46
C VAL A 75 -7.33 1.72 6.14
N ALA A 76 -7.98 0.60 5.79
CA ALA A 76 -9.26 0.20 6.39
C ALA A 76 -9.15 -0.09 7.89
N ALA A 77 -8.05 -0.73 8.33
CA ALA A 77 -7.81 -0.97 9.75
C ALA A 77 -7.57 0.35 10.51
N ALA A 78 -6.82 1.29 9.93
CA ALA A 78 -6.60 2.60 10.50
C ALA A 78 -7.91 3.40 10.63
N ASP A 79 -8.73 3.41 9.58
CA ASP A 79 -10.07 4.03 9.59
C ASP A 79 -10.97 3.43 10.67
N GLY A 80 -11.04 2.09 10.76
CA GLY A 80 -11.79 1.40 11.82
C GLY A 80 -11.32 1.77 13.23
N MET A 81 -10.00 1.84 13.47
CA MET A 81 -9.47 2.27 14.77
C MET A 81 -9.84 3.73 15.10
N ILE A 82 -9.77 4.64 14.12
CA ILE A 82 -10.21 6.03 14.31
C ILE A 82 -11.70 6.06 14.68
N GLY A 83 -12.54 5.32 13.96
CA GLY A 83 -13.97 5.21 14.27
C GLY A 83 -14.23 4.73 15.70
N THR A 84 -13.56 3.66 16.13
CA THR A 84 -13.70 3.16 17.52
C THR A 84 -13.25 4.17 18.57
N LEU A 85 -12.22 4.97 18.28
CA LEU A 85 -11.79 6.03 19.19
C LEU A 85 -12.83 7.14 19.25
N ILE A 86 -13.39 7.55 18.11
CA ILE A 86 -14.45 8.57 18.08
C ILE A 86 -15.67 8.10 18.88
N ASP A 87 -16.10 6.85 18.70
CA ASP A 87 -17.26 6.29 19.41
C ASP A 87 -17.06 6.22 20.94
N GLU A 88 -15.85 5.95 21.42
CA GLU A 88 -15.56 5.91 22.87
C GLU A 88 -15.56 7.31 23.52
N PHE A 89 -15.27 8.36 22.74
CA PHE A 89 -15.13 9.74 23.25
C PHE A 89 -16.28 10.69 22.87
N ALA A 90 -17.20 10.26 22.00
CA ALA A 90 -18.40 11.00 21.62
C ALA A 90 -19.52 10.85 22.66
#